data_AF-A0A1G1NDQ1-F1
#
_entry.id   AF-A0A1G1NDQ1-F1
#
_cell.length_a   1.000
_cell.length_b   1.000
_cell.length_c   1.000
_cell.angle_alpha   90.00
_cell.angle_beta   90.00
_cell.angle_gamma   90.00
#
_symmetry.space_group_name_H-M   'P 1'
#
loop_
_entity.id
_entity.type
_entity.pdbx_description
1 polymer ?
#
loop_
_entity_poly.entity_id
_entity_poly.type
_entity_poly.pdbx_seq_one_letter_code
_entity_poly.pdbx_strand_id
1 'polypeptide(L)'
;MNIENKKQIATILLAVGLGLAATFLTSQYVQNNIAQQTKLLAKEYTQQTAALQKEVEINKRQVETLLQKQEMLARQVQSQPKVVVQGDKGQQQLVSQEAFSIVMPPGKRAVTIQVDTLSAVGGLISPGDFVDVIASLRVPEEINAEKAKTKEVITVLFQNLQVLAVGVLFKPAGGTELYENRQKSKSVNVTLAVSPEEAALLTFAETNGKLQLSLRSPAEQDRQLLQVASWDTLADYILDKQGTDLRVPTESPEEPLAPAQKSEEKKERTPKSNIQIFRAGKEL
;
A
#
# COMPACT_ATOMS: atom_id res chain seq x y z
N MET A 1 65.86 57.85 -50.59
CA MET A 1 64.76 57.34 -49.74
C MET A 1 65.17 57.54 -48.29
N ASN A 2 64.49 58.44 -47.55
CA ASN A 2 64.90 58.88 -46.21
C ASN A 2 64.98 57.70 -45.22
N ILE A 3 66.02 57.71 -44.39
CA ILE A 3 66.35 56.65 -43.41
C ILE A 3 65.21 56.44 -42.39
N GLU A 4 64.42 57.48 -42.11
CA GLU A 4 63.23 57.42 -41.24
C GLU A 4 62.11 56.53 -41.79
N ASN A 5 61.76 56.63 -43.08
CA ASN A 5 60.72 55.80 -43.68
C ASN A 5 61.10 54.31 -43.69
N LYS A 6 62.40 54.00 -43.79
CA LYS A 6 62.89 52.61 -43.76
C LYS A 6 62.70 51.96 -42.39
N LYS A 7 62.88 52.73 -41.31
CA LYS A 7 62.65 52.25 -39.93
C LYS A 7 61.16 52.04 -39.64
N GLN A 8 60.30 52.97 -40.07
CA GLN A 8 58.84 52.84 -39.90
C GLN A 8 58.26 51.67 -40.69
N ILE A 9 58.72 51.44 -41.93
CA ILE A 9 58.32 50.26 -42.73
C ILE A 9 58.79 48.97 -42.05
N ALA A 10 60.01 48.94 -41.50
CA ALA A 10 60.52 47.77 -40.79
C ALA A 10 59.70 47.45 -39.52
N THR A 11 59.27 48.46 -38.76
CA THR A 11 58.41 48.25 -37.57
C THR A 11 57.02 47.76 -37.94
N ILE A 12 56.43 48.25 -39.03
CA ILE A 12 55.13 47.77 -39.51
C ILE A 12 55.23 46.30 -39.96
N LEU A 13 56.28 45.95 -40.73
CA LEU A 13 56.50 44.57 -41.15
C LEU A 13 56.72 43.62 -39.97
N LEU A 14 57.44 44.06 -38.93
CA LEU A 14 57.64 43.29 -37.71
C LEU A 14 56.33 43.09 -36.93
N ALA A 15 55.51 44.13 -36.80
CA ALA A 15 54.21 44.04 -36.14
C ALA A 15 53.25 43.09 -36.87
N VAL A 16 53.21 43.15 -38.20
CA VAL A 16 52.42 42.23 -39.04
C VAL A 16 52.93 40.79 -38.90
N GLY A 17 54.25 40.58 -38.90
CA GLY A 17 54.86 39.27 -38.71
C GLY A 17 54.52 38.64 -37.36
N LEU A 18 54.59 39.43 -36.27
CA LEU A 18 54.19 38.96 -34.93
C LEU A 18 52.68 38.67 -34.85
N GLY A 19 51.84 39.48 -35.50
CA GLY A 19 50.40 39.23 -35.58
C GLY A 19 50.09 37.89 -36.24
N LEU A 20 50.71 37.60 -37.40
CA LEU A 20 50.54 36.33 -38.09
C LEU A 20 51.03 35.15 -37.24
N ALA A 21 52.19 35.26 -36.60
CA ALA A 21 52.70 34.22 -35.70
C ALA A 21 51.76 33.95 -34.51
N ALA A 22 51.20 35.01 -33.90
CA ALA A 22 50.23 34.87 -32.80
C ALA A 22 48.94 34.20 -33.27
N THR A 23 48.41 34.56 -34.45
CA THR A 23 47.23 33.88 -35.02
C THR A 23 47.48 32.42 -35.34
N PHE A 24 48.67 32.08 -35.83
CA PHE A 24 49.04 30.70 -36.13
C PHE A 24 49.16 29.85 -34.85
N LEU A 25 49.84 30.37 -33.83
CA LEU A 25 50.01 29.68 -32.55
C LEU A 25 48.69 29.48 -31.81
N THR A 26 47.82 30.50 -31.81
CA THR A 26 46.48 30.38 -31.20
C THR A 26 45.60 29.39 -31.96
N SER A 27 45.61 29.43 -33.30
CA SER A 27 44.92 28.42 -34.13
C SER A 27 45.44 27.01 -33.84
N GLN A 28 46.76 26.82 -33.74
CA GLN A 28 47.36 25.52 -33.48
C GLN A 28 47.02 25.01 -32.07
N TYR A 29 47.05 25.88 -31.06
CA TYR A 29 46.68 25.53 -29.68
C TYR A 29 45.20 25.15 -29.55
N VAL A 30 44.31 25.95 -30.15
CA VAL A 30 42.86 25.70 -30.14
C VAL A 30 42.52 24.40 -30.88
N GLN A 31 43.11 24.15 -32.06
CA GLN A 31 42.90 22.90 -32.78
C GLN A 31 43.37 21.69 -31.97
N ASN A 32 44.52 21.77 -31.31
CA ASN A 32 45.04 20.65 -30.53
C ASN A 32 44.15 20.37 -29.31
N ASN A 33 43.68 21.39 -28.60
CA ASN A 33 42.79 21.21 -27.45
C ASN A 33 41.41 20.67 -27.84
N ILE A 34 40.81 21.19 -28.92
CA ILE A 34 39.53 20.69 -29.43
C ILE A 34 39.66 19.22 -29.88
N ALA A 35 40.77 18.86 -30.53
CA ALA A 35 41.01 17.48 -30.95
C ALA A 35 41.14 16.51 -29.77
N GLN A 36 41.69 16.95 -28.63
CA GLN A 36 41.76 16.11 -27.43
C GLN A 36 40.40 15.96 -26.75
N GLN A 37 39.65 17.07 -26.60
CA GLN A 37 38.32 17.04 -25.98
C GLN A 37 37.33 16.19 -26.79
N THR A 38 37.33 16.31 -28.12
CA THR A 38 36.47 15.50 -28.99
C THR A 38 36.79 14.01 -28.91
N LYS A 39 38.07 13.62 -28.78
CA LYS A 39 38.48 12.22 -28.59
C LYS A 39 38.04 11.65 -27.24
N LEU A 40 38.19 12.42 -26.16
CA LEU A 40 37.76 11.99 -24.83
C LEU A 40 36.23 11.81 -24.77
N LEU A 41 35.50 12.79 -25.30
CA LEU A 41 34.05 12.77 -25.36
C LEU A 41 33.54 11.59 -26.22
N ALA A 42 34.15 11.36 -27.40
CA ALA A 42 33.80 10.21 -28.24
C ALA A 42 34.11 8.86 -27.56
N LYS A 43 35.19 8.78 -26.78
CA LYS A 43 35.54 7.58 -25.99
C LYS A 43 34.53 7.33 -24.86
N GLU A 44 34.07 8.38 -24.20
CA GLU A 44 33.05 8.29 -23.15
C GLU A 44 31.70 7.84 -23.73
N TYR A 45 31.24 8.46 -24.82
CA TYR A 45 30.01 8.05 -25.51
C TYR A 45 30.06 6.60 -26.01
N THR A 46 31.19 6.16 -26.56
CA THR A 46 31.34 4.77 -27.02
C THR A 46 31.36 3.76 -25.87
N GLN A 47 31.97 4.09 -24.73
CA GLN A 47 31.92 3.23 -23.54
C GLN A 47 30.52 3.16 -22.93
N GLN A 48 29.81 4.29 -22.83
CA GLN A 48 28.46 4.33 -22.28
C GLN A 48 27.46 3.57 -23.16
N THR A 49 27.57 3.71 -24.48
CA THR A 49 26.74 2.95 -25.43
C THR A 49 27.06 1.46 -25.43
N ALA A 50 28.32 1.06 -25.28
CA ALA A 50 28.70 -0.34 -25.12
C ALA A 50 28.17 -0.97 -23.83
N ALA A 51 28.18 -0.22 -22.71
CA ALA A 51 27.61 -0.67 -21.44
C ALA A 51 26.09 -0.87 -21.55
N LEU A 52 25.38 0.09 -22.15
CA LEU A 52 23.94 -0.02 -22.41
C LEU A 52 23.60 -1.20 -23.33
N GLN A 53 24.39 -1.42 -24.40
CA GLN A 53 24.21 -2.58 -25.28
C GLN A 53 24.38 -3.91 -24.54
N LYS A 54 25.36 -3.98 -23.62
CA LYS A 54 25.59 -5.17 -22.79
C LYS A 54 24.42 -5.43 -21.84
N GLU A 55 23.85 -4.40 -21.22
CA GLU A 55 22.66 -4.54 -20.38
C GLU A 55 21.44 -5.01 -21.17
N VAL A 56 21.21 -4.44 -22.36
CA VAL A 56 20.14 -4.87 -23.27
C VAL A 56 20.33 -6.33 -23.68
N GLU A 57 21.56 -6.76 -23.98
CA GLU A 57 21.85 -8.16 -24.32
C GLU A 57 21.61 -9.12 -23.14
N ILE A 58 22.02 -8.73 -21.93
CA ILE A 58 21.76 -9.52 -20.71
C ILE A 58 20.25 -9.68 -20.49
N ASN A 59 19.51 -8.57 -20.56
CA ASN A 59 18.06 -8.59 -20.37
C ASN A 59 17.37 -9.43 -21.47
N LYS A 60 17.83 -9.33 -22.73
CA LYS A 60 17.33 -10.17 -23.82
C LYS A 60 17.55 -11.66 -23.54
N ARG A 61 18.76 -12.06 -23.10
CA ARG A 61 19.05 -13.45 -22.72
C ARG A 61 18.20 -13.94 -21.55
N GLN A 62 17.92 -13.08 -20.57
CA GLN A 62 17.02 -13.40 -19.46
C GLN A 62 15.58 -13.64 -19.94
N VAL A 63 15.08 -12.81 -20.85
CA VAL A 63 13.76 -13.01 -21.46
C VAL A 63 13.70 -14.31 -22.26
N GLU A 64 14.72 -14.60 -23.08
CA GLU A 64 14.79 -15.84 -23.86
C GLU A 64 14.83 -17.09 -22.98
N THR A 65 15.59 -17.06 -21.87
CA THR A 65 15.65 -18.17 -20.91
C THR A 65 14.33 -18.37 -20.17
N LEU A 66 13.61 -17.30 -19.83
CA LEU A 66 12.26 -17.41 -19.26
C LEU A 66 11.26 -17.98 -20.25
N LEU A 67 11.35 -17.61 -21.53
CA LEU A 67 10.48 -18.12 -22.59
C LEU A 67 10.71 -19.64 -22.78
N GLN A 68 11.98 -20.07 -22.87
CA GLN A 68 12.34 -21.48 -22.96
C GLN A 68 11.85 -22.28 -21.75
N LYS A 69 11.97 -21.72 -20.54
CA LYS A 69 11.46 -22.36 -19.32
C LYS A 69 9.94 -22.54 -19.39
N GLN A 70 9.21 -21.53 -19.87
CA GLN A 70 7.76 -21.64 -20.08
C GLN A 70 7.41 -22.73 -21.11
N GLU A 71 8.10 -22.79 -22.24
CA GLU A 71 7.86 -23.82 -23.26
C GLU A 71 8.13 -25.23 -22.72
N MET A 72 9.20 -25.42 -21.93
CA MET A 72 9.48 -26.70 -21.29
C MET A 72 8.39 -27.09 -20.29
N LEU A 73 7.90 -26.16 -19.48
CA LEU A 73 6.79 -26.41 -18.56
C LEU A 73 5.50 -26.78 -19.33
N ALA A 74 5.20 -26.07 -20.42
CA ALA A 74 4.05 -26.36 -21.27
C ALA A 74 4.13 -27.77 -21.89
N ARG A 75 5.29 -28.18 -22.39
CA ARG A 75 5.53 -29.53 -22.91
C ARG A 75 5.41 -30.59 -21.81
N GLN A 76 5.92 -30.31 -20.63
CA GLN A 76 5.82 -31.22 -19.48
C GLN A 76 4.36 -31.43 -19.07
N VAL A 77 3.55 -30.37 -19.03
CA VAL A 77 2.09 -30.44 -18.79
C VAL A 77 1.38 -31.24 -19.89
N GLN A 78 1.79 -31.09 -21.16
CA GLN A 78 1.18 -31.80 -22.28
C GLN A 78 1.55 -33.30 -22.33
N SER A 79 2.69 -33.67 -21.75
CA SER A 79 3.17 -35.06 -21.66
C SER A 79 2.62 -35.84 -20.45
N GLN A 80 1.91 -35.19 -19.53
CA GLN A 80 1.23 -35.92 -18.46
C GLN A 80 0.04 -36.70 -19.04
N PRO A 81 -0.15 -37.98 -18.66
CA PRO A 81 -1.28 -38.75 -19.14
C PRO A 81 -2.57 -38.05 -18.70
N LYS A 82 -3.33 -37.55 -19.68
CA LYS A 82 -4.67 -37.02 -19.48
C LYS A 82 -5.54 -38.18 -18.96
N VAL A 83 -5.79 -38.22 -17.66
CA VAL A 83 -6.76 -39.14 -17.07
C VAL A 83 -8.13 -38.74 -17.62
N VAL A 84 -8.60 -39.48 -18.63
CA VAL A 84 -9.97 -39.37 -19.14
C VAL A 84 -10.86 -40.09 -18.14
N VAL A 85 -11.42 -39.34 -17.19
CA VAL A 85 -12.58 -39.80 -16.42
C VAL A 85 -13.81 -39.46 -17.26
N GLN A 86 -14.34 -40.47 -17.95
CA GLN A 86 -15.70 -40.40 -18.47
C GLN A 86 -16.64 -40.74 -17.32
N GLY A 87 -17.25 -39.70 -16.74
CA GLY A 87 -18.16 -39.80 -15.60
C GLY A 87 -18.93 -38.51 -15.41
N ASP A 88 -20.23 -38.62 -15.62
CA ASP A 88 -21.31 -37.64 -15.67
C ASP A 88 -21.30 -36.50 -14.62
N LYS A 89 -21.74 -35.31 -15.07
CA LYS A 89 -22.22 -34.12 -14.31
C LYS A 89 -21.35 -33.50 -13.21
N GLY A 90 -20.88 -32.28 -13.47
CA GLY A 90 -20.45 -31.32 -12.44
C GLY A 90 -19.14 -30.62 -12.79
N GLN A 91 -19.21 -29.55 -13.57
CA GLN A 91 -18.03 -28.74 -13.89
C GLN A 91 -17.58 -27.94 -12.66
N GLN A 92 -16.63 -28.48 -11.90
CA GLN A 92 -15.75 -27.68 -11.05
C GLN A 92 -14.43 -27.53 -11.80
N GLN A 93 -14.21 -26.33 -12.33
CA GLN A 93 -13.00 -25.97 -13.05
C GLN A 93 -11.81 -26.06 -12.10
N LEU A 94 -10.91 -27.01 -12.39
CA LEU A 94 -9.65 -27.23 -11.71
C LEU A 94 -8.76 -26.00 -11.91
N VAL A 95 -8.78 -25.06 -10.98
CA VAL A 95 -7.71 -24.06 -10.86
C VAL A 95 -6.65 -24.69 -9.99
N SER A 96 -5.53 -25.12 -10.59
CA SER A 96 -4.38 -25.67 -9.86
C SER A 96 -3.79 -24.61 -8.92
N GLN A 97 -3.08 -25.06 -7.89
CA GLN A 97 -2.36 -24.26 -6.88
C GLN A 97 -1.29 -23.30 -7.49
N GLU A 98 -1.15 -23.30 -8.80
CA GLU A 98 -0.20 -22.53 -9.60
C GLU A 98 -0.69 -21.12 -9.97
N ALA A 99 -1.88 -20.68 -9.53
CA ALA A 99 -2.51 -19.49 -10.11
C ALA A 99 -2.81 -18.30 -9.18
N PHE A 100 -2.31 -18.22 -7.93
CA PHE A 100 -2.52 -16.96 -7.17
C PHE A 100 -1.74 -15.79 -7.78
N SER A 101 -0.54 -16.05 -8.33
CA SER A 101 0.22 -15.08 -9.12
C SER A 101 -0.41 -14.80 -10.49
N ILE A 102 -1.18 -15.73 -11.05
CA ILE A 102 -1.83 -15.63 -12.36
C ILE A 102 -3.18 -14.89 -12.27
N VAL A 103 -3.89 -15.01 -11.13
CA VAL A 103 -5.20 -14.37 -10.88
C VAL A 103 -5.07 -13.02 -10.16
N MET A 104 -3.86 -12.62 -9.77
CA MET A 104 -3.61 -11.32 -9.12
C MET A 104 -3.88 -10.17 -10.09
N PRO A 105 -4.76 -9.21 -9.73
CA PRO A 105 -4.93 -8.01 -10.54
C PRO A 105 -3.60 -7.25 -10.71
N PRO A 106 -3.31 -6.68 -11.90
CA PRO A 106 -2.09 -5.91 -12.11
C PRO A 106 -1.92 -4.79 -11.06
N GLY A 107 -0.73 -4.70 -10.48
CA GLY A 107 -0.42 -3.69 -9.46
C GLY A 107 -1.00 -3.96 -8.06
N LYS A 108 -1.64 -5.11 -7.84
CA LYS A 108 -2.12 -5.56 -6.52
C LYS A 108 -1.22 -6.65 -5.92
N ARG A 109 -1.36 -6.87 -4.61
CA ARG A 109 -0.66 -7.85 -3.77
C ARG A 109 -1.70 -8.62 -2.96
N ALA A 110 -1.45 -9.91 -2.75
CA ALA A 110 -2.24 -10.72 -1.82
C ALA A 110 -1.75 -10.43 -0.39
N VAL A 111 -2.64 -9.96 0.47
CA VAL A 111 -2.37 -9.87 1.92
C VAL A 111 -3.45 -10.62 2.66
N THR A 112 -3.05 -11.54 3.52
CA THR A 112 -3.96 -12.30 4.38
C THR A 112 -4.02 -11.65 5.74
N ILE A 113 -5.23 -11.34 6.20
CA ILE A 113 -5.50 -10.87 7.55
C ILE A 113 -6.31 -11.92 8.31
N GLN A 114 -6.13 -11.98 9.63
CA GLN A 114 -6.97 -12.78 10.51
C GLN A 114 -8.02 -11.90 11.18
N VAL A 115 -9.29 -12.25 11.02
CA VAL A 115 -10.42 -11.54 11.62
C VAL A 115 -11.34 -12.51 12.35
N ASP A 116 -12.06 -12.02 13.36
CA ASP A 116 -13.08 -12.81 14.03
C ASP A 116 -14.22 -13.16 13.04
N THR A 117 -14.79 -14.36 13.13
CA THR A 117 -15.81 -14.82 12.17
C THR A 117 -17.04 -13.92 12.15
N LEU A 118 -17.45 -13.39 13.31
CA LEU A 118 -18.55 -12.41 13.39
C LEU A 118 -18.18 -11.07 12.74
N SER A 119 -16.93 -10.64 12.91
CA SER A 119 -16.37 -9.46 12.25
C SER A 119 -16.17 -9.65 10.75
N ALA A 120 -16.41 -10.85 10.21
CA ALA A 120 -16.30 -11.19 8.79
C ALA A 120 -17.65 -11.58 8.18
N VAL A 121 -18.73 -10.89 8.57
CA VAL A 121 -20.11 -11.12 8.07
C VAL A 121 -20.54 -12.58 8.33
N GLY A 122 -20.17 -13.14 9.49
CA GLY A 122 -20.52 -14.52 9.87
C GLY A 122 -19.86 -15.60 8.99
N GLY A 123 -18.78 -15.29 8.28
CA GLY A 123 -18.09 -16.24 7.39
C GLY A 123 -18.81 -16.48 6.06
N LEU A 124 -19.71 -15.58 5.66
CA LEU A 124 -20.43 -15.60 4.38
C LEU A 124 -19.62 -15.02 3.22
N ILE A 125 -18.54 -14.31 3.50
CA ILE A 125 -17.62 -13.77 2.50
C ILE A 125 -17.04 -14.91 1.65
N SER A 126 -17.06 -14.73 0.34
CA SER A 126 -16.56 -15.69 -0.65
C SER A 126 -15.45 -15.08 -1.53
N PRO A 127 -14.56 -15.90 -2.11
CA PRO A 127 -13.62 -15.43 -3.12
C PRO A 127 -14.34 -14.76 -4.30
N GLY A 128 -13.87 -13.59 -4.72
CA GLY A 128 -14.47 -12.76 -5.75
C GLY A 128 -15.34 -11.62 -5.20
N ASP A 129 -15.76 -11.68 -3.93
CA ASP A 129 -16.51 -10.61 -3.29
C ASP A 129 -15.67 -9.35 -3.10
N PHE A 130 -16.35 -8.21 -2.91
CA PHE A 130 -15.72 -6.95 -2.54
C PHE A 130 -16.10 -6.58 -1.11
N VAL A 131 -15.12 -6.13 -0.34
CA VAL A 131 -15.29 -5.75 1.06
C VAL A 131 -14.68 -4.39 1.34
N ASP A 132 -15.19 -3.71 2.35
CA ASP A 132 -14.48 -2.62 3.01
C ASP A 132 -13.85 -3.14 4.32
N VAL A 133 -12.72 -2.55 4.68
CA VAL A 133 -11.99 -2.87 5.91
C VAL A 133 -12.21 -1.73 6.89
N ILE A 134 -12.80 -2.05 8.03
CA ILE A 134 -13.03 -1.15 9.15
C ILE A 134 -11.98 -1.46 10.21
N ALA A 135 -11.31 -0.44 10.71
CA ALA A 135 -10.29 -0.57 11.75
C ALA A 135 -10.71 0.19 13.01
N SER A 136 -10.64 -0.49 14.16
CA SER A 136 -10.59 0.15 15.47
C SER A 136 -9.13 0.24 15.92
N LEU A 137 -8.63 1.46 16.06
CA LEU A 137 -7.24 1.78 16.40
C LEU A 137 -7.18 2.59 17.69
N ARG A 138 -6.12 2.39 18.47
CA ARG A 138 -5.81 3.25 19.62
C ARG A 138 -4.73 4.24 19.20
N VAL A 139 -5.11 5.51 19.11
CA VAL A 139 -4.22 6.59 18.67
C VAL A 139 -3.75 7.36 19.91
N PRO A 140 -2.46 7.68 20.04
CA PRO A 140 -1.98 8.59 21.08
C PRO A 140 -2.67 9.95 20.95
N GLU A 141 -3.21 10.46 22.05
CA GLU A 141 -3.75 11.81 22.12
C GLU A 141 -2.60 12.76 22.48
N GLU A 142 -2.21 13.66 21.57
CA GLU A 142 -1.22 14.69 21.87
C GLU A 142 -1.81 15.70 22.85
N ILE A 143 -1.62 15.46 24.15
CA ILE A 143 -1.87 16.44 25.19
C ILE A 143 -0.64 16.47 26.11
N ASN A 144 -0.05 17.67 26.21
CA ASN A 144 0.97 18.11 27.16
C ASN A 144 1.43 17.05 28.18
N ALA A 145 2.60 16.46 27.92
CA ALA A 145 3.62 15.79 28.76
C ALA A 145 3.30 15.05 30.09
N GLU A 146 2.12 15.13 30.69
CA GLU A 146 1.86 14.59 32.03
C GLU A 146 0.96 13.35 32.05
N LYS A 147 0.15 13.10 31.01
CA LYS A 147 -0.61 11.85 30.87
C LYS A 147 -0.78 11.48 29.40
N ALA A 148 -0.09 10.43 28.94
CA ALA A 148 -0.32 9.84 27.62
C ALA A 148 -1.73 9.22 27.59
N LYS A 149 -2.74 10.00 27.18
CA LYS A 149 -4.07 9.48 26.90
C LYS A 149 -4.06 8.82 25.52
N THR A 150 -4.80 7.72 25.38
CA THR A 150 -5.02 7.06 24.09
C THR A 150 -6.48 7.18 23.74
N LYS A 151 -6.78 7.64 22.52
CA LYS A 151 -8.13 7.75 21.98
C LYS A 151 -8.41 6.54 21.10
N GLU A 152 -9.53 5.86 21.35
CA GLU A 152 -10.01 4.82 20.44
C GLU A 152 -10.72 5.50 19.26
N VAL A 153 -10.36 5.07 18.05
CA VAL A 153 -10.83 5.64 16.80
C VAL A 153 -11.28 4.51 15.89
N ILE A 154 -12.50 4.59 15.36
CA ILE A 154 -13.03 3.63 14.40
C ILE A 154 -13.17 4.32 13.05
N THR A 155 -12.63 3.72 11.99
CA THR A 155 -12.71 4.30 10.65
C THR A 155 -12.75 3.22 9.58
N VAL A 156 -13.33 3.54 8.42
CA VAL A 156 -13.18 2.72 7.22
C VAL A 156 -11.80 2.98 6.64
N LEU A 157 -10.91 2.01 6.82
CA LEU A 157 -9.51 2.10 6.43
C LEU A 157 -9.34 1.97 4.92
N PHE A 158 -9.98 0.97 4.32
CA PHE A 158 -9.96 0.73 2.87
C PHE A 158 -11.34 0.37 2.35
N GLN A 159 -11.65 0.86 1.15
CA GLN A 159 -12.89 0.56 0.47
C GLN A 159 -12.66 -0.20 -0.82
N ASN A 160 -13.61 -1.07 -1.16
CA ASN A 160 -13.65 -1.79 -2.43
C ASN A 160 -12.41 -2.67 -2.66
N LEU A 161 -12.10 -3.50 -1.66
CA LEU A 161 -11.03 -4.51 -1.76
C LEU A 161 -11.61 -5.84 -2.20
N GLN A 162 -11.02 -6.43 -3.24
CA GLN A 162 -11.41 -7.75 -3.71
C GLN A 162 -10.89 -8.85 -2.78
N VAL A 163 -11.76 -9.80 -2.43
CA VAL A 163 -11.41 -10.99 -1.69
C VAL A 163 -10.89 -12.05 -2.65
N LEU A 164 -9.67 -12.52 -2.41
CA LEU A 164 -9.01 -13.54 -3.22
C LEU A 164 -9.16 -14.95 -2.61
N ALA A 165 -9.22 -15.06 -1.27
CA ALA A 165 -9.41 -16.33 -0.58
C ALA A 165 -9.96 -16.15 0.85
N VAL A 166 -10.58 -17.20 1.41
CA VAL A 166 -11.13 -17.23 2.77
C VAL A 166 -10.82 -18.59 3.43
N GLY A 167 -10.29 -18.58 4.66
CA GLY A 167 -9.97 -19.75 5.49
C GLY A 167 -8.50 -20.19 5.46
N VAL A 168 -8.18 -21.23 6.24
CA VAL A 168 -6.98 -22.06 6.05
C VAL A 168 -7.31 -23.03 4.92
N LEU A 169 -6.50 -23.00 3.86
CA LEU A 169 -6.59 -23.83 2.65
C LEU A 169 -7.38 -23.18 1.51
N PHE A 170 -6.62 -22.67 0.54
CA PHE A 170 -6.87 -23.06 -0.84
C PHE A 170 -6.79 -24.60 -0.89
N LYS A 171 -7.95 -25.29 -0.87
CA LYS A 171 -8.01 -26.73 -1.15
C LYS A 171 -8.21 -26.93 -2.66
N PRO A 172 -7.24 -27.50 -3.40
CA PRO A 172 -7.57 -28.19 -4.64
C PRO A 172 -8.52 -29.37 -4.31
N ALA A 173 -9.56 -29.51 -5.13
CA ALA A 173 -10.63 -30.52 -5.16
C ALA A 173 -10.73 -31.56 -4.00
N GLY A 174 -11.90 -31.59 -3.33
CA GLY A 174 -12.42 -32.78 -2.63
C GLY A 174 -12.63 -32.66 -1.12
N GLY A 175 -12.21 -31.57 -0.48
CA GLY A 175 -12.44 -31.36 0.94
C GLY A 175 -13.42 -30.23 1.21
N THR A 176 -14.71 -30.55 1.36
CA THR A 176 -15.66 -29.63 2.01
C THR A 176 -15.23 -29.46 3.46
N GLU A 177 -14.56 -28.35 3.78
CA GLU A 177 -14.89 -27.77 5.09
C GLU A 177 -16.26 -27.16 4.93
N LEU A 178 -17.24 -27.87 5.45
CA LEU A 178 -18.61 -27.42 5.55
C LEU A 178 -18.60 -25.98 6.09
N TYR A 179 -19.48 -25.14 5.56
CA TYR A 179 -19.80 -23.84 6.16
C TYR A 179 -19.93 -23.93 7.70
N GLU A 180 -20.43 -25.06 8.20
CA GLU A 180 -20.46 -25.43 9.62
C GLU A 180 -19.10 -25.43 10.33
N ASN A 181 -18.01 -25.85 9.69
CA ASN A 181 -16.66 -25.83 10.28
C ASN A 181 -16.10 -24.40 10.36
N ARG A 182 -16.43 -23.53 9.38
CA ARG A 182 -16.10 -22.09 9.46
C ARG A 182 -16.89 -21.41 10.57
N GLN A 183 -18.16 -21.76 10.75
CA GLN A 183 -18.98 -21.25 11.87
C GLN A 183 -18.49 -21.72 13.25
N LYS A 184 -17.85 -22.89 13.32
CA LYS A 184 -17.24 -23.40 14.57
C LYS A 184 -15.92 -22.70 14.91
N SER A 185 -15.22 -22.13 13.91
CA SER A 185 -14.00 -21.36 14.14
C SER A 185 -14.34 -19.97 14.67
N LYS A 186 -13.61 -19.52 15.69
CA LYS A 186 -13.75 -18.16 16.23
C LYS A 186 -13.16 -17.09 15.30
N SER A 187 -12.21 -17.47 14.46
CA SER A 187 -11.54 -16.60 13.50
C SER A 187 -11.51 -17.21 12.09
N VAL A 188 -11.41 -16.34 11.11
CA VAL A 188 -11.29 -16.66 9.69
C VAL A 188 -10.16 -15.84 9.09
N ASN A 189 -9.34 -16.49 8.26
CA ASN A 189 -8.31 -15.81 7.49
C ASN A 189 -8.93 -15.32 6.18
N VAL A 190 -8.67 -14.08 5.77
CA VAL A 190 -9.17 -13.52 4.51
C VAL A 190 -8.01 -12.92 3.74
N THR A 191 -7.81 -13.38 2.50
CA THR A 191 -6.79 -12.84 1.60
C THR A 191 -7.41 -11.78 0.70
N LEU A 192 -6.86 -10.57 0.73
CA LEU A 192 -7.35 -9.39 0.00
C LEU A 192 -6.37 -8.97 -1.09
N ALA A 193 -6.91 -8.42 -2.19
CA ALA A 193 -6.13 -7.77 -3.25
C ALA A 193 -5.92 -6.29 -2.91
N VAL A 194 -4.72 -5.95 -2.46
CA VAL A 194 -4.36 -4.60 -1.99
C VAL A 194 -3.23 -4.00 -2.81
N SER A 195 -3.16 -2.68 -2.92
CA SER A 195 -2.00 -1.99 -3.50
C SER A 195 -0.78 -2.14 -2.58
N PRO A 196 0.45 -1.86 -3.08
CA PRO A 196 1.65 -1.85 -2.25
C PRO A 196 1.56 -0.99 -0.99
N GLU A 197 0.90 0.16 -1.08
CA GLU A 197 0.70 1.09 0.04
C GLU A 197 -0.36 0.58 1.01
N GLU A 198 -1.52 0.16 0.48
CA GLU A 198 -2.60 -0.46 1.26
C GLU A 198 -2.08 -1.68 2.03
N ALA A 199 -1.17 -2.47 1.46
CA ALA A 199 -0.56 -3.62 2.13
C ALA A 199 0.20 -3.23 3.42
N ALA A 200 1.06 -2.21 3.37
CA ALA A 200 1.84 -1.78 4.52
C ALA A 200 0.95 -1.22 5.64
N LEU A 201 -0.03 -0.40 5.25
CA LEU A 201 -0.99 0.21 6.18
C LEU A 201 -1.95 -0.83 6.78
N LEU A 202 -2.40 -1.82 6.01
CA LEU A 202 -3.25 -2.91 6.50
C LEU A 202 -2.51 -3.73 7.57
N THR A 203 -1.26 -4.12 7.30
CA THR A 203 -0.42 -4.84 8.27
C THR A 203 -0.16 -4.00 9.53
N PHE A 204 0.06 -2.69 9.38
CA PHE A 204 0.20 -1.78 10.52
C PHE A 204 -1.08 -1.74 11.35
N ALA A 205 -2.25 -1.60 10.71
CA ALA A 205 -3.55 -1.57 11.39
C ALA A 205 -3.88 -2.89 12.10
N GLU A 206 -3.58 -4.04 11.48
CA GLU A 206 -3.74 -5.37 12.08
C GLU A 206 -2.91 -5.51 13.36
N THR A 207 -1.69 -4.95 13.37
CA THR A 207 -0.78 -5.02 14.53
C THR A 207 -1.21 -4.09 15.68
N ASN A 208 -1.87 -2.98 15.38
CA ASN A 208 -2.17 -1.90 16.34
C ASN A 208 -3.64 -1.76 16.71
N GLY A 209 -4.50 -2.70 16.28
CA GLY A 209 -5.93 -2.58 16.48
C GLY A 209 -6.71 -3.84 16.16
N LYS A 210 -8.01 -3.66 15.91
CA LYS A 210 -8.92 -4.72 15.49
C LYS A 210 -9.50 -4.39 14.13
N LEU A 211 -9.54 -5.39 13.25
CA LEU A 211 -10.10 -5.27 11.92
C LEU A 211 -11.47 -5.95 11.85
N GLN A 212 -12.37 -5.34 11.09
CA GLN A 212 -13.67 -5.85 10.74
C GLN A 212 -13.89 -5.68 9.24
N LEU A 213 -14.64 -6.60 8.63
CA LEU A 213 -14.98 -6.59 7.22
C LEU A 213 -16.47 -6.30 7.05
N SER A 214 -16.80 -5.40 6.13
CA SER A 214 -18.16 -5.21 5.63
C SER A 214 -18.24 -5.63 4.17
N LEU A 215 -19.19 -6.49 3.85
CA LEU A 215 -19.43 -6.96 2.48
C LEU A 215 -20.12 -5.87 1.67
N ARG A 216 -19.54 -5.51 0.51
CA ARG A 216 -20.13 -4.51 -0.40
C ARG A 216 -21.17 -5.15 -1.31
N SER A 217 -22.14 -4.35 -1.72
CA SER A 217 -23.01 -4.71 -2.83
C SER A 217 -22.23 -4.73 -4.14
N PRO A 218 -22.41 -5.74 -5.02
CA PRO A 218 -21.76 -5.79 -6.32
C PRO A 218 -22.19 -4.65 -7.27
N ALA A 219 -23.30 -3.97 -6.98
CA ALA A 219 -23.77 -2.82 -7.75
C ALA A 219 -23.10 -1.49 -7.34
N GLU A 220 -22.34 -1.48 -6.23
CA GLU A 220 -21.79 -0.26 -5.64
C GLU A 220 -20.32 -0.06 -6.02
N GLN A 221 -20.09 0.87 -6.96
CA GLN A 221 -18.76 1.12 -7.53
C GLN A 221 -18.04 2.32 -6.89
N ASP A 222 -18.80 3.24 -6.29
CA ASP A 222 -18.26 4.50 -5.78
C ASP A 222 -17.59 4.33 -4.42
N ARG A 223 -16.55 5.13 -4.19
CA ARG A 223 -15.90 5.26 -2.88
C ARG A 223 -16.39 6.53 -2.22
N GLN A 224 -16.69 6.45 -0.93
CA GLN A 224 -17.19 7.59 -0.17
C GLN A 224 -16.12 8.14 0.76
N LEU A 225 -16.08 9.46 0.92
CA LEU A 225 -15.29 10.09 1.97
C LEU A 225 -16.09 10.00 3.27
N LEU A 226 -15.73 9.04 4.11
CA LEU A 226 -16.41 8.79 5.38
C LEU A 226 -15.69 9.53 6.50
N GLN A 227 -16.47 10.10 7.41
CA GLN A 227 -15.93 10.68 8.63
C GLN A 227 -15.49 9.58 9.58
N VAL A 228 -14.50 9.89 10.40
CA VAL A 228 -14.05 9.02 11.48
C VAL A 228 -15.19 8.86 12.48
N ALA A 229 -15.52 7.63 12.85
CA ALA A 229 -16.54 7.35 13.85
C ALA A 229 -15.99 7.65 15.25
N SER A 230 -16.59 8.64 15.90
CA SER A 230 -16.42 9.02 17.29
C SER A 230 -17.77 9.13 18.00
N TRP A 231 -17.74 9.26 19.33
CA TRP A 231 -18.93 9.56 20.12
C TRP A 231 -19.65 10.82 19.66
N ASP A 232 -18.91 11.87 19.30
CA ASP A 232 -19.47 13.12 18.78
C ASP A 232 -20.19 12.89 17.44
N THR A 233 -19.54 12.21 16.48
CA THR A 233 -20.16 11.92 15.18
C THR A 233 -21.37 11.01 15.30
N LEU A 234 -21.38 10.09 16.27
CA LEU A 234 -22.52 9.22 16.54
C LEU A 234 -23.68 10.02 17.15
N ALA A 235 -23.39 10.91 18.10
CA ALA A 235 -24.38 11.80 18.69
C ALA A 235 -25.01 12.71 17.63
N ASP A 236 -24.19 13.35 16.79
CA ASP A 236 -24.64 14.19 15.68
C ASP A 236 -25.50 13.40 14.69
N TYR A 237 -25.09 12.18 14.32
CA TYR A 237 -25.84 11.32 13.42
C TYR A 237 -27.20 10.92 13.99
N ILE A 238 -27.26 10.52 15.27
CA ILE A 238 -28.52 10.15 15.94
C ILE A 238 -29.42 11.38 16.08
N LEU A 239 -28.86 12.55 16.39
CA LEU A 239 -29.61 13.79 16.50
C LEU A 239 -30.23 14.18 15.15
N ASP A 240 -29.44 14.18 14.07
CA ASP A 240 -29.90 14.52 12.72
C ASP A 240 -30.91 13.51 12.16
N LYS A 241 -30.65 12.21 12.32
CA LYS A 241 -31.47 11.15 11.70
C LYS A 241 -32.63 10.67 12.56
N GLN A 242 -32.50 10.74 13.88
CA GLN A 242 -33.46 10.16 14.82
C GLN A 242 -34.01 11.18 15.83
N GLY A 243 -33.52 12.42 15.84
CA GLY A 243 -34.00 13.48 16.73
C GLY A 243 -33.73 13.21 18.22
N THR A 244 -32.79 12.31 18.54
CA THR A 244 -32.47 11.92 19.92
C THR A 244 -31.09 12.46 20.29
N ASP A 245 -31.00 13.16 21.42
CA ASP A 245 -29.75 13.73 21.93
C ASP A 245 -28.99 12.70 22.78
N LEU A 246 -27.82 12.27 22.30
CA LEU A 246 -26.91 11.39 23.03
C LEU A 246 -25.89 12.24 23.79
N ARG A 247 -26.09 12.38 25.11
CA ARG A 247 -25.12 13.09 25.96
C ARG A 247 -23.87 12.24 26.18
N VAL A 248 -22.80 12.60 25.47
CA VAL A 248 -21.46 12.04 25.70
C VAL A 248 -20.91 12.64 27.00
N PRO A 249 -20.58 11.85 28.04
CA PRO A 249 -19.93 12.38 29.23
C PRO A 249 -18.57 12.94 28.84
N THR A 250 -18.47 14.27 28.73
CA THR A 250 -17.18 14.93 28.72
C THR A 250 -16.65 14.82 30.14
N GLU A 251 -15.44 14.26 30.33
CA GLU A 251 -14.79 14.17 31.66
C GLU A 251 -15.06 15.46 32.44
N SER A 252 -15.85 15.36 33.52
CA SER A 252 -16.10 16.50 34.41
C SER A 252 -14.76 17.02 34.91
N PRO A 253 -14.54 18.35 34.97
CA PRO A 253 -13.40 18.90 35.69
C PRO A 253 -13.43 18.32 37.10
N GLU A 254 -12.34 17.67 37.53
CA GLU A 254 -12.18 17.18 38.89
C GLU A 254 -12.48 18.33 39.85
N GLU A 255 -13.65 18.28 40.48
CA GLU A 255 -13.99 19.16 41.59
C GLU A 255 -12.97 18.83 42.70
N PRO A 256 -12.21 19.81 43.24
CA PRO A 256 -11.16 19.51 44.20
C PRO A 256 -11.75 18.80 45.42
N LEU A 257 -11.40 17.53 45.60
CA LEU A 257 -11.76 16.74 46.76
C LEU A 257 -11.26 17.46 48.02
N ALA A 258 -12.18 17.97 48.82
CA ALA A 258 -11.91 18.33 50.20
C ALA A 258 -11.32 17.09 50.92
N PRO A 259 -10.31 17.25 51.81
CA PRO A 259 -9.60 16.11 52.37
C PRO A 259 -10.52 15.24 53.23
N ALA A 260 -10.57 13.96 52.88
CA ALA A 260 -11.38 12.93 53.50
C ALA A 260 -11.07 12.75 54.99
N GLN A 261 -12.11 12.88 55.83
CA GLN A 261 -12.11 12.26 57.15
C GLN A 261 -12.47 10.78 57.02
N LYS A 262 -11.72 9.99 57.77
CA LYS A 262 -11.65 8.54 57.78
C LYS A 262 -12.83 7.95 58.55
N SER A 263 -13.66 7.13 57.91
CA SER A 263 -14.49 6.14 58.59
C SER A 263 -14.81 4.97 57.66
N GLU A 264 -14.49 3.80 58.18
CA GLU A 264 -14.69 2.47 57.63
C GLU A 264 -16.18 2.14 57.50
N GLU A 265 -16.64 1.59 56.37
CA GLU A 265 -17.49 0.40 56.38
C GLU A 265 -17.64 -0.25 54.99
N LYS A 266 -17.66 -1.58 55.03
CA LYS A 266 -17.67 -2.59 53.98
C LYS A 266 -18.97 -2.62 53.16
N LYS A 267 -18.88 -2.56 51.82
CA LYS A 267 -19.69 -3.42 50.91
C LYS A 267 -19.26 -3.33 49.44
N GLU A 268 -18.88 -4.50 48.96
CA GLU A 268 -18.73 -4.92 47.57
C GLU A 268 -19.93 -4.47 46.69
N ARG A 269 -19.66 -3.66 45.66
CA ARG A 269 -20.54 -3.45 44.51
C ARG A 269 -19.71 -3.19 43.27
N THR A 270 -19.77 -4.13 42.33
CA THR A 270 -19.34 -3.98 40.95
C THR A 270 -20.02 -2.77 40.30
N PRO A 271 -19.33 -1.94 39.50
CA PRO A 271 -20.01 -0.93 38.73
C PRO A 271 -20.74 -1.62 37.56
N LYS A 272 -22.04 -1.85 37.72
CA LYS A 272 -22.93 -2.05 36.57
C LYS A 272 -23.04 -0.71 35.87
N SER A 273 -22.51 -0.63 34.65
CA SER A 273 -22.83 0.44 33.71
C SER A 273 -24.33 0.36 33.41
N ASN A 274 -25.11 1.28 33.96
CA ASN A 274 -26.52 1.44 33.64
C ASN A 274 -26.63 2.57 32.61
N ILE A 275 -27.11 2.23 31.41
CA ILE A 275 -27.49 3.21 30.39
C ILE A 275 -28.91 3.67 30.71
N GLN A 276 -29.09 4.95 31.02
CA GLN A 276 -30.41 5.56 31.19
C GLN A 276 -30.85 6.19 29.85
N ILE A 277 -31.99 5.76 29.33
CA ILE A 277 -32.59 6.31 28.12
C ILE A 277 -33.74 7.22 28.54
N PHE A 278 -33.72 8.48 28.11
CA PHE A 278 -34.81 9.43 28.35
C PHE A 278 -35.62 9.64 27.07
N ARG A 279 -36.95 9.60 27.18
CA ARG A 279 -37.86 10.06 26.13
C ARG A 279 -38.72 11.19 26.67
N ALA A 280 -38.70 12.34 25.99
CA ALA A 280 -39.55 13.49 26.30
C ALA A 280 -39.53 13.94 27.78
N GLY A 281 -38.35 13.97 28.41
CA GLY A 281 -38.16 14.57 29.74
C GLY A 281 -38.55 13.69 30.93
N LYS A 282 -38.79 12.38 30.75
CA LYS A 282 -38.89 11.41 31.86
C LYS A 282 -38.05 10.17 31.61
N GLU A 283 -37.48 9.66 32.70
CA GLU A 283 -36.76 8.39 32.77
C GLU A 283 -37.74 7.23 32.51
N LEU A 284 -37.32 6.26 31.69
CA LEU A 284 -38.07 5.02 31.42
C LEU A 284 -37.76 3.94 32.45
#